data_AF-A0AA91Z5E5-F1
#
_entry.id   AF-A0AA91Z5E5-F1
#
_cell.length_a   1.000
_cell.length_b   1.000
_cell.length_c   1.000
_cell.angle_alpha   90.00
_cell.angle_beta   90.00
_cell.angle_gamma   90.00
#
_symmetry.space_group_name_H-M   'P 1'
#
loop_
_entity.id
_entity.type
_entity.pdbx_description
1 polymer ?
#
loop_
_entity_poly.entity_id
_entity_poly.type
_entity_poly.pdbx_seq_one_letter_code
_entity_poly.pdbx_strand_id
1 'polypeptide(L)'
;DEYPKCFLVGADNVGSTQMQQIRISLRGHSIVLMGKNTMMRKAIKDHLDNNPALEKLLPHIKGNVGFVFTRGDLVEVRDKLLENKVRAP
;
A
#
# COMPACT_ATOMS: atom_id res chain seq x y z
N ASP A 1 1.00 -0.54 14.56
CA ASP A 1 2.26 -0.17 15.23
C ASP A 1 3.50 -0.94 14.76
N GLU A 2 3.35 -2.11 14.14
CA GLU A 2 4.48 -2.93 13.71
C GLU A 2 5.31 -2.36 12.54
N TYR A 3 4.70 -1.47 11.74
CA TYR A 3 5.32 -0.84 10.57
C TYR A 3 5.20 0.69 10.70
N PRO A 4 6.31 1.42 10.85
CA PRO A 4 6.28 2.87 11.06
C PRO A 4 5.90 3.65 9.80
N LYS A 5 6.02 3.03 8.61
CA LYS A 5 5.84 3.69 7.32
C LYS A 5 4.87 2.90 6.45
N CYS A 6 4.08 3.62 5.66
CA CYS A 6 3.18 3.02 4.68
C CYS A 6 3.14 3.82 3.38
N PHE A 7 2.90 3.11 2.27
CA PHE A 7 2.56 3.68 0.98
C PHE A 7 1.10 3.39 0.66
N LEU A 8 0.43 4.36 0.04
CA LEU A 8 -0.81 4.13 -0.68
C LEU A 8 -0.47 3.89 -2.15
N VAL A 9 -0.85 2.73 -2.67
CA VAL A 9 -0.56 2.31 -4.04
C VAL A 9 -1.85 2.17 -4.84
N GLY A 10 -1.87 2.71 -6.05
CA GLY A 10 -2.91 2.42 -7.05
C GLY A 10 -2.58 1.13 -7.77
N ALA A 11 -3.56 0.24 -7.91
CA ALA A 11 -3.43 -1.07 -8.54
C ALA A 11 -4.28 -1.20 -9.82
N ASP A 12 -4.42 -0.12 -10.57
CA ASP A 12 -5.18 -0.12 -11.83
C ASP A 12 -4.49 -0.98 -12.89
N ASN A 13 -5.27 -1.84 -13.56
CA ASN A 13 -4.79 -2.74 -14.63
C ASN A 13 -3.64 -3.69 -14.23
N VAL A 14 -3.52 -4.02 -12.95
CA VAL A 14 -2.48 -4.95 -12.48
C VAL A 14 -2.98 -6.40 -12.58
N GLY A 15 -2.26 -7.22 -13.34
CA GLY A 15 -2.53 -8.65 -13.45
C GLY A 15 -2.23 -9.42 -12.16
N SER A 16 -2.89 -10.57 -11.97
CA SER A 16 -2.68 -11.43 -10.79
C SER A 16 -1.22 -11.89 -10.65
N THR A 17 -0.57 -12.24 -11.76
CA THR A 17 0.85 -12.61 -11.82
C THR A 17 1.76 -11.45 -11.38
N GLN A 18 1.47 -10.22 -11.82
CA GLN A 18 2.25 -9.05 -11.44
C GLN A 18 2.13 -8.77 -9.93
N MET A 19 0.92 -8.85 -9.38
CA MET A 19 0.72 -8.76 -7.93
C MET A 19 1.47 -9.85 -7.16
N GLN A 20 1.57 -11.06 -7.71
CA GLN A 20 2.33 -12.14 -7.10
C GLN A 20 3.84 -11.86 -7.12
N GLN A 21 4.38 -11.38 -8.26
CA GLN A 21 5.79 -10.99 -8.38
C GLN A 21 6.15 -9.85 -7.42
N ILE A 22 5.30 -8.82 -7.33
CA ILE A 22 5.46 -7.71 -6.38
C ILE A 22 5.49 -8.24 -4.94
N ARG A 23 4.58 -9.15 -4.59
CA ARG A 23 4.57 -9.79 -3.26
C ARG A 23 5.83 -10.61 -2.96
N ILE A 24 6.40 -11.28 -3.96
CA ILE A 24 7.65 -12.03 -3.81
C ILE A 24 8.83 -11.06 -3.60
N SER A 25 8.93 -10.01 -4.41
CA SER A 25 9.99 -9.00 -4.34
C SER A 25 10.00 -8.26 -3.00
N LEU A 26 8.81 -7.94 -2.47
CA LEU A 26 8.66 -7.22 -1.21
C LEU A 26 8.79 -8.10 0.04
N ARG A 27 8.88 -9.43 -0.12
CA ARG A 27 8.91 -10.38 0.99
C ARG A 27 10.09 -10.10 1.93
N GLY A 28 9.83 -10.21 3.24
CA GLY A 28 10.81 -9.97 4.29
C GLY A 28 11.01 -8.50 4.68
N HIS A 29 10.67 -7.55 3.80
CA HIS A 29 10.90 -6.11 4.05
C HIS A 29 9.59 -5.32 4.19
N SER A 30 8.57 -5.71 3.41
CA SER A 30 7.31 -4.99 3.33
C SER A 30 6.13 -5.96 3.18
N ILE A 31 4.95 -5.52 3.58
CA ILE A 31 3.69 -6.26 3.46
C ILE A 31 2.74 -5.46 2.58
N VAL A 32 2.17 -6.13 1.57
CA VAL A 32 1.12 -5.57 0.72
C VAL A 32 -0.24 -5.96 1.28
N LEU A 33 -1.08 -4.99 1.60
CA LEU A 33 -2.45 -5.16 2.05
C LEU A 33 -3.41 -4.56 1.02
N MET A 34 -4.18 -5.42 0.37
CA MET A 34 -5.32 -5.01 -0.46
C MET A 34 -6.60 -5.19 0.35
N GLY A 35 -7.55 -4.27 0.25
CA GLY A 35 -8.79 -4.34 0.99
C GLY A 35 -9.93 -3.58 0.33
N LYS A 36 -11.16 -3.84 0.78
CA LYS A 36 -12.32 -3.06 0.33
C LYS A 36 -12.24 -1.65 0.92
N ASN A 37 -12.39 -0.63 0.07
CA ASN A 37 -12.32 0.78 0.48
C ASN A 37 -13.17 1.11 1.70
N THR A 38 -14.40 0.58 1.78
CA THR A 38 -15.29 0.79 2.92
C THR A 38 -14.70 0.27 4.23
N MET A 39 -14.08 -0.92 4.20
CA MET A 39 -13.48 -1.53 5.38
C MET A 39 -12.20 -0.80 5.79
N MET A 40 -11.37 -0.42 4.82
CA MET A 40 -10.13 0.31 5.08
C MET A 40 -10.40 1.69 5.70
N ARG A 41 -11.38 2.44 5.15
CA ARG A 41 -11.78 3.74 5.72
C ARG A 41 -12.34 3.61 7.13
N LYS A 42 -13.14 2.57 7.40
CA LYS A 42 -13.68 2.32 8.74
C LYS A 42 -12.54 2.05 9.73
N ALA A 43 -11.64 1.12 9.40
CA ALA A 43 -10.51 0.78 10.26
C ALA A 43 -9.59 1.99 10.56
N ILE A 44 -9.35 2.85 9.57
CA ILE A 44 -8.57 4.09 9.78
C ILE A 44 -9.31 5.05 10.71
N LYS A 45 -10.62 5.23 10.54
CA LYS A 45 -11.42 6.09 11.43
C LYS A 45 -11.39 5.60 12.87
N ASP A 46 -11.47 4.30 13.07
CA ASP A 46 -11.41 3.67 14.39
C ASP A 46 -10.03 3.86 15.06
N HIS A 47 -8.97 4.17 14.30
CA HIS A 47 -7.61 4.40 14.80
C HIS A 47 -7.18 5.89 14.76
N LEU A 48 -8.07 6.82 14.46
CA LEU A 48 -7.76 8.25 14.40
C LEU A 48 -7.31 8.80 15.76
N ASP A 49 -7.89 8.31 16.86
CA ASP A 49 -7.58 8.76 18.21
C ASP A 49 -6.11 8.50 18.59
N ASN A 50 -5.51 7.44 18.03
CA ASN A 50 -4.12 7.08 18.26
C ASN A 50 -3.16 7.77 17.28
N ASN A 51 -3.62 8.06 16.06
CA ASN A 51 -2.80 8.70 15.04
C ASN A 51 -3.64 9.61 14.11
N PRO A 52 -3.81 10.89 14.47
CA PRO A 52 -4.66 11.82 13.72
C PRO A 52 -4.13 12.10 12.31
N ALA A 53 -2.84 11.86 12.03
CA ALA A 53 -2.28 12.05 10.69
C ALA A 53 -2.88 11.07 9.64
N LEU A 54 -3.48 9.96 10.08
CA LEU A 54 -4.15 9.01 9.17
C LEU A 54 -5.40 9.60 8.50
N GLU A 55 -5.99 10.67 9.05
CA GLU A 55 -7.16 11.33 8.46
C GLU A 55 -6.86 11.82 7.03
N LYS A 56 -5.62 12.28 6.81
CA LYS A 56 -5.15 12.76 5.50
C LYS A 56 -5.14 11.67 4.43
N LEU A 57 -5.18 10.39 4.80
CA LEU A 57 -5.23 9.27 3.85
C LEU A 57 -6.65 8.99 3.35
N LEU A 58 -7.68 9.28 4.15
CA LEU A 58 -9.09 9.04 3.79
C LEU A 58 -9.52 9.55 2.41
N PRO A 59 -9.17 10.79 1.98
CA PRO A 59 -9.56 11.29 0.66
C PRO A 59 -8.90 10.53 -0.49
N HIS A 60 -7.75 9.91 -0.26
CA HIS A 60 -6.97 9.20 -1.27
C HIS A 60 -7.36 7.72 -1.42
N ILE A 61 -8.11 7.16 -0.46
CA ILE A 61 -8.59 5.77 -0.54
C ILE A 61 -9.82 5.70 -1.45
N LYS A 62 -9.62 5.82 -2.76
CA LYS A 62 -10.65 5.78 -3.81
C LYS A 62 -10.12 5.01 -5.02
N GLY A 63 -11.01 4.31 -5.73
CA GLY A 63 -10.61 3.47 -6.87
C GLY A 63 -9.98 2.15 -6.43
N ASN A 64 -9.12 1.58 -7.29
CA ASN A 64 -8.40 0.35 -7.00
C ASN A 64 -7.09 0.69 -6.27
N VAL A 65 -7.15 0.74 -4.94
CA VAL A 65 -6.02 1.13 -4.08
C VAL A 65 -5.69 0.06 -3.05
N GLY A 66 -4.44 0.03 -2.64
CA GLY A 66 -3.93 -0.81 -1.57
C GLY A 66 -2.88 -0.10 -0.72
N PHE A 67 -2.47 -0.76 0.35
CA PHE A 67 -1.42 -0.30 1.24
C PHE A 67 -0.18 -1.17 1.12
N VAL A 68 0.99 -0.56 1.18
CA VAL A 68 2.26 -1.27 1.37
C VAL A 68 2.88 -0.78 2.67
N PHE A 69 2.89 -1.64 3.69
CA PHE A 69 3.51 -1.36 4.98
C PHE A 69 4.96 -1.79 4.94
N THR A 70 5.86 -0.94 5.42
CA THR A 70 7.29 -1.24 5.42
C THR A 70 7.97 -0.79 6.70
N ARG A 71 8.99 -1.55 7.10
CA ARG A 71 9.95 -1.16 8.15
C ARG A 71 11.21 -0.53 7.58
N GLY A 72 11.44 -0.73 6.28
CA GLY A 72 12.66 -0.31 5.59
C GLY A 72 12.65 1.16 5.18
N ASP A 73 13.58 1.48 4.28
CA ASP A 73 13.63 2.81 3.70
C ASP A 73 12.54 3.02 2.64
N LEU A 74 11.99 4.24 2.61
CA LEU A 74 10.93 4.62 1.67
C LEU A 74 11.47 4.64 0.24
N VAL A 75 12.72 5.07 0.04
CA VAL A 75 13.32 5.21 -1.29
C VAL A 75 13.48 3.83 -1.92
N GLU A 76 14.06 2.88 -1.20
CA GLU A 76 14.26 1.51 -1.70
C GLU A 76 12.94 0.81 -2.05
N VAL A 77 11.92 0.95 -1.19
CA VAL A 77 10.61 0.32 -1.43
C VAL A 77 9.92 0.97 -2.62
N ARG A 78 10.02 2.29 -2.76
CA ARG A 78 9.49 3.00 -3.93
C ARG A 78 10.18 2.54 -5.21
N ASP A 79 11.51 2.41 -5.20
CA ASP A 79 12.27 2.02 -6.39
C ASP A 79 11.93 0.56 -6.78
N LYS A 80 11.83 -0.36 -5.82
CA LYS A 80 11.32 -1.73 -6.06
C LYS A 80 9.89 -1.75 -6.60
N LEU A 81 9.02 -0.86 -6.12
CA LEU A 81 7.65 -0.75 -6.64
C LEU A 81 7.62 -0.22 -8.08
N LEU A 82 8.49 0.74 -8.40
CA LEU A 82 8.61 1.34 -9.74
C LEU A 82 9.25 0.37 -10.75
N GLU A 83 10.24 -0.41 -10.35
CA GLU A 83 10.85 -1.45 -11.20
C GLU A 83 9.83 -2.49 -11.66
N ASN A 84 8.87 -2.83 -10.79
CA ASN A 84 7.80 -3.78 -11.11
C ASN A 84 6.58 -3.13 -11.79
N LYS A 85 6.63 -1.82 -12.06
CA LYS A 85 5.61 -1.14 -12.86
C LYS A 85 5.81 -1.54 -14.32
N VAL A 86 5.09 -2.58 -14.75
CA VAL A 86 5.04 -3.01 -16.14
C VAL A 86 4.68 -1.79 -16.99
N ARG A 87 5.53 -1.44 -17.96
CA ARG A 87 5.16 -0.46 -18.99
C ARG A 87 3.94 -1.05 -19.70
N ALA A 88 2.77 -0.45 -19.46
CA ALA A 88 1.61 -0.72 -20.30
C ALA A 88 2.01 -0.39 -21.75
N PRO A 89 1.77 -1.29 -22.72
CA PRO A 89 1.79 -0.92 -24.13
C PRO A 89 0.73 0.15 -24.44
#